data_AF-A0A9E4BMW9-F1
#
_entry.id   AF-A0A9E4BMW9-F1
#
_cell.length_a   1.000
_cell.length_b   1.000
_cell.length_c   1.000
_cell.angle_alpha   90.00
_cell.angle_beta   90.00
_cell.angle_gamma   90.00
#
_symmetry.space_group_name_H-M   'P 1'
#
loop_
_entity.id
_entity.type
_entity.pdbx_description
1 polymer ?
#
loop_
_entity_poly.entity_id
_entity_poly.type
_entity_poly.pdbx_seq_one_letter_code
_entity_poly.pdbx_strand_id
1 'polypeptide(L)' 'MGRNSVRIIGGKWRRRRIPLGSDRIRPTPDRVRETLFSWIQRDLQGTSVLDLFAGSGALGFESLSRGASHATLVDNDPEA' A
#
# COMPACT_ATOMS: atom_id res chain seq x y z
N MET A 1 13.70 -13.24 -12.05
CA MET A 1 13.51 -14.22 -10.95
C MET A 1 14.27 -13.63 -9.78
N GLY A 2 13.68 -13.16 -8.67
CA GLY A 2 12.37 -13.46 -8.10
C GLY A 2 11.28 -12.43 -8.44
N ARG A 3 10.03 -12.90 -8.44
CA ARG A 3 8.86 -12.02 -8.45
C ARG A 3 8.55 -11.72 -6.98
N ASN A 4 9.30 -10.80 -6.38
CA ASN A 4 8.96 -10.37 -5.03
C ASN A 4 7.63 -9.60 -5.09
N SER A 5 6.81 -9.74 -4.05
CA SER A 5 5.47 -9.17 -4.03
C SER A 5 5.06 -8.82 -2.61
N VAL A 6 4.29 -7.75 -2.47
CA VAL A 6 3.69 -7.36 -1.19
C VAL A 6 2.19 -7.69 -1.20
N ARG A 7 1.66 -8.15 -0.07
CA ARG A 7 0.26 -8.58 0.04
C ARG A 7 -0.61 -7.47 0.63
N ILE A 8 -1.80 -7.27 0.06
CA ILE A 8 -2.86 -6.45 0.66
C ILE A 8 -3.49 -7.22 1.83
N ILE A 9 -3.57 -6.60 3.00
CA ILE A 9 -3.87 -7.25 4.28
C ILE A 9 -5.37 -7.24 4.57
N GLY A 10 -6.07 -6.16 4.26
CA GLY A 10 -7.48 -5.94 4.59
C GLY A 10 -8.27 -5.29 3.46
N GLY A 11 -9.54 -5.03 3.73
CA GLY A 11 -10.45 -4.39 2.79
C GLY A 11 -10.90 -5.28 1.61
N LYS A 12 -11.44 -4.64 0.58
CA LYS A 12 -12.04 -5.26 -0.62
C LYS A 12 -11.08 -6.15 -1.40
N TRP A 13 -9.79 -5.83 -1.39
CA TRP A 13 -8.75 -6.54 -2.15
C TRP A 13 -7.82 -7.39 -1.28
N ARG A 14 -8.26 -7.71 -0.06
CA ARG A 14 -7.53 -8.55 0.87
C ARG A 14 -6.96 -9.81 0.20
N ARG A 15 -5.72 -10.16 0.56
CA ARG A 15 -4.89 -11.27 0.05
C ARG A 15 -4.40 -11.14 -1.39
N ARG A 16 -4.78 -10.10 -2.14
CA ARG A 16 -4.15 -9.83 -3.44
C ARG A 16 -2.68 -9.45 -3.26
N ARG A 17 -1.87 -9.77 -4.25
CA ARG A 17 -0.43 -9.48 -4.28
C ARG A 17 -0.15 -8.38 -5.29
N ILE A 18 0.62 -7.40 -4.87
CA ILE A 18 1.16 -6.33 -5.70
C ILE A 18 2.58 -6.77 -6.09
N PRO A 19 2.87 -6.96 -7.39
CA PRO A 19 4.22 -7.29 -7.84
C PRO A 19 5.15 -6.09 -7.60
N LEU A 20 6.38 -6.35 -7.19
CA LEU A 20 7.40 -5.31 -7.04
C LEU A 20 8.18 -5.12 -8.35
N GLY A 21 8.54 -3.88 -8.67
CA GLY A 21 9.33 -3.53 -9.86
C GLY A 21 10.78 -4.03 -9.79
N SER A 22 11.35 -4.11 -8.59
CA SER A 22 12.70 -4.62 -8.36
C SER A 22 12.83 -5.31 -7.00
N ASP A 23 13.87 -6.16 -6.85
CA ASP A 23 14.22 -6.78 -5.56
C ASP A 23 14.83 -5.79 -4.55
N ARG A 24 15.13 -4.56 -4.98
CA ARG A 24 15.65 -3.48 -4.12
C ARG A 24 14.54 -2.84 -3.29
N ILE A 25 13.30 -2.88 -3.77
CA ILE A 25 12.14 -2.36 -3.06
C ILE A 25 11.92 -3.17 -1.78
N ARG A 26 12.00 -2.49 -0.64
CA ARG A 26 11.73 -3.08 0.67
C ARG A 26 10.34 -2.67 1.12
N PRO A 27 9.31 -3.53 0.95
CA PRO A 27 7.96 -3.17 1.35
C PRO A 27 7.87 -3.01 2.86
N THR A 28 7.00 -2.10 3.30
CA THR A 28 6.66 -1.94 4.71
C THR A 28 6.10 -3.26 5.26
N PRO A 29 6.66 -3.79 6.37
CA PRO A 29 6.23 -5.07 6.93
C PRO A 29 4.74 -5.11 7.25
N ASP A 30 4.11 -6.29 7.08
CA ASP A 30 2.66 -6.48 7.30
C ASP A 30 2.20 -5.92 8.64
N ARG A 31 2.92 -6.22 9.73
CA ARG A 31 2.59 -5.74 11.08
C ARG A 31 2.59 -4.21 11.21
N VAL A 32 3.50 -3.52 10.53
CA VAL A 32 3.56 -2.05 10.58
C VAL A 32 2.36 -1.45 9.85
N ARG A 33 2.00 -2.03 8.68
CA ARG A 33 0.81 -1.63 7.93
C ARG A 33 -0.47 -1.92 8.72
N GLU A 34 -0.58 -3.09 9.35
CA GLU A 34 -1.71 -3.44 10.23
C GLU A 34 -1.91 -2.42 11.35
N THR A 35 -0.82 -2.08 12.06
CA THR A 35 -0.85 -1.08 13.13
C THR A 35 -1.31 0.28 12.60
N LEU A 36 -0.70 0.78 11.52
CA LEU A 36 -1.10 2.05 10.91
C LEU A 36 -2.59 2.07 10.55
N PHE A 37 -3.07 1.06 9.83
CA PHE A 37 -4.47 1.02 9.41
C PHE A 37 -5.43 0.82 10.58
N SER A 38 -5.02 0.17 11.67
CA SER A 38 -5.85 0.10 12.88
C SER A 38 -6.09 1.47 13.50
N TRP A 39 -5.14 2.40 13.37
CA TRP A 39 -5.27 3.76 13.89
C TRP A 39 -6.21 4.61 13.03
N ILE A 40 -6.12 4.50 11.70
CA ILE A 40 -6.80 5.41 10.77
C ILE A 40 -8.09 4.85 10.15
N GLN A 41 -8.45 3.58 10.41
CA GLN A 41 -9.54 2.89 9.72
C GLN A 41 -10.89 3.63 9.78
N ARG A 42 -11.18 4.31 10.90
CA ARG A 42 -12.46 5.00 11.11
C ARG A 42 -12.64 6.21 10.19
N ASP A 43 -11.53 6.84 9.81
CA ASP A 43 -11.52 8.08 9.03
C ASP A 43 -11.20 7.82 7.55
N LEU A 44 -10.97 6.57 7.15
CA LEU A 44 -10.45 6.24 5.83
C LEU A 44 -11.55 6.15 4.75
N GLN A 45 -12.82 5.95 5.15
CA GLN A 45 -13.90 5.73 4.20
C GLN A 45 -14.18 7.01 3.39
N GLY A 46 -14.07 6.91 2.06
CA GLY A 46 -14.36 8.00 1.12
C GLY A 46 -13.28 9.09 1.04
N THR A 47 -12.19 8.99 1.80
CA THR A 47 -11.14 10.02 1.81
C THR A 47 -10.18 9.91 0.63
N SER A 48 -9.50 11.02 0.34
CA SER A 48 -8.37 11.06 -0.60
C SER A 48 -7.06 10.96 0.18
N VAL A 49 -6.19 10.04 -0.22
CA VAL A 49 -4.90 9.78 0.43
C VAL A 49 -3.75 10.26 -0.46
N LEU A 50 -2.71 10.81 0.17
CA LEU A 50 -1.45 11.13 -0.48
C LEU A 50 -0.33 10.31 0.16
N ASP A 51 0.35 9.51 -0.65
CA ASP A 51 1.51 8.71 -0.26
C ASP A 51 2.75 9.26 -0.97
N LEU A 52 3.58 10.01 -0.23
CA LEU A 52 4.69 10.81 -0.80
C LEU A 52 5.95 10.01 -1.11
N PHE A 53 6.06 8.79 -0.58
CA PHE A 53 7.19 7.88 -0.75
C PHE A 53 6.67 6.47 -0.95
N ALA A 54 5.87 6.32 -2.00
CA ALA A 54 5.01 5.17 -2.18
C ALA A 54 5.80 3.85 -2.28
N GLY A 55 7.00 3.88 -2.85
CA GLY A 55 7.82 2.72 -3.17
C GLY A 55 6.97 1.65 -3.83
N SER A 56 6.82 0.50 -3.15
CA SER A 56 5.93 -0.60 -3.55
C SER A 56 4.44 -0.25 -3.77
N GLY A 57 4.00 0.95 -3.40
CA GLY A 57 2.60 1.40 -3.38
C GLY A 57 1.74 0.73 -2.30
N ALA A 58 2.33 -0.09 -1.43
CA ALA A 58 1.60 -0.95 -0.50
C ALA A 58 0.64 -0.19 0.41
N LEU A 59 1.00 1.01 0.88
CA LEU A 59 0.15 1.81 1.74
C LEU A 59 -1.03 2.42 0.98
N GLY A 60 -0.80 3.10 -0.13
CA GLY A 60 -1.91 3.66 -0.90
C GLY A 60 -2.87 2.61 -1.48
N PHE A 61 -2.37 1.46 -1.95
CA PHE A 61 -3.26 0.36 -2.38
C PHE A 61 -4.06 -0.24 -1.22
N GLU A 62 -3.47 -0.35 -0.04
CA GLU A 62 -4.17 -0.78 1.17
C GLU A 62 -5.23 0.24 1.59
N SER A 63 -4.96 1.54 1.46
CA SER A 63 -5.93 2.62 1.70
C SER A 63 -7.15 2.50 0.79
N LEU A 64 -6.92 2.33 -0.52
CA LEU A 64 -7.99 2.10 -1.50
C LEU A 64 -8.78 0.83 -1.20
N SER A 65 -8.09 -0.27 -0.87
CA SER A 65 -8.74 -1.53 -0.48
C SER A 65 -9.69 -1.33 0.70
N ARG A 66 -9.34 -0.46 1.65
CA ARG A 66 -10.07 -0.21 2.90
C ARG A 66 -11.12 0.90 2.83
N GLY A 67 -11.35 1.48 1.66
CA GLY A 67 -12.47 2.37 1.42
C GLY A 67 -12.11 3.81 1.08
N ALA A 68 -10.82 4.16 0.97
CA ALA A 68 -10.43 5.45 0.39
C ALA A 68 -10.99 5.60 -1.03
N SER A 69 -11.45 6.79 -1.39
CA SER A 69 -12.01 7.08 -2.72
C SER A 69 -10.93 7.29 -3.77
N HIS A 70 -9.76 7.81 -3.34
CA HIS A 70 -8.64 8.13 -4.21
C HIS A 70 -7.32 7.99 -3.45
N ALA A 71 -6.25 7.64 -4.17
CA ALA A 71 -4.89 7.67 -3.64
C ALA A 71 -3.94 8.24 -4.70
N THR A 72 -3.22 9.31 -4.33
CA THR A 72 -2.11 9.85 -5.10
C THR A 72 -0.82 9.25 -4.58
N LEU A 73 -0.10 8.54 -5.44
CA LEU A 73 1.19 7.93 -5.12
C LEU A 73 2.30 8.76 -5.76
N VAL A 74 3.29 9.14 -4.98
CA VAL A 74 4.48 9.86 -5.43
C VAL A 74 5.70 9.05 -5.02
N ASP A 75 6.63 8.90 -5.96
CA ASP A 75 7.95 8.34 -5.71
C ASP A 75 8.97 9.01 -6.65
N ASN A 76 10.24 8.97 -6.27
CA ASN A 76 11.34 9.51 -7.08
C ASN A 76 12.19 8.42 -7.75
N ASP A 77 11.97 7.14 -7.40
CA ASP A 77 12.63 5.99 -8.00
C ASP A 77 11.79 5.46 -9.17
N PRO A 78 12.29 5.51 -10.42
CA PRO A 78 11.58 4.99 -11.58
C PRO A 78 11.42 3.45 -11.57
N GLU A 79 12.16 2.72 -10.73
CA GLU A 79 12.02 1.27 -10.56
C GLU A 79 11.00 0.87 -9.50
N ALA A 80 10.40 1.83 -8.78
CA ALA A 80 9.40 1.63 -7.72
C ALA A 80 8.07 1.01 -8.23
#